data_AF-A0A820Y0F0-F1
#
_entry.id   AF-A0A820Y0F0-F1
#
_cell.length_a   1.000
_cell.length_b   1.000
_cell.length_c   1.000
_cell.angle_alpha   90.00
_cell.angle_beta   90.00
_cell.angle_gamma   90.00
#
_symmetry.space_group_name_H-M   'P 1'
#
loop_
_entity.id
_entity.type
_entity.pdbx_description
1 polymer ?
#
loop_
_entity_poly.entity_id
_entity_poly.type
_entity_poly.pdbx_seq_one_letter_code
_entity_poly.pdbx_strand_id
1 'polypeptide(L)'
;MNQTFLTNLHSLWDSGLIDIRLSRDFNANIVKYYEYIHTIMLHQTHTDGNDNFNKWVNESLAAVCQHVYFDEGNAPMNASMNFTLGNIYYERNIGIVEQRLAQGGR
;
A
#
# COMPACT_ATOMS: atom_id res chain seq x y z
N MET A 1 -9.24 -10.94 -17.47
CA MET A 1 -7.98 -11.31 -18.16
C MET A 1 -6.85 -11.04 -17.19
N ASN A 2 -5.99 -12.00 -16.89
CA ASN A 2 -4.78 -11.75 -16.10
C ASN A 2 -3.74 -11.08 -17.00
N GLN A 3 -3.73 -9.75 -17.02
CA GLN A 3 -2.69 -8.99 -17.69
C GLN A 3 -1.52 -8.82 -16.72
N THR A 4 -0.33 -9.28 -17.14
CA THR A 4 0.91 -8.99 -16.43
C THR A 4 1.42 -7.63 -16.91
N PHE A 5 1.61 -6.69 -15.99
CA PHE A 5 2.18 -5.37 -16.29
C PHE A 5 3.62 -5.30 -15.78
N LEU A 6 4.54 -4.82 -16.63
CA LEU A 6 5.93 -4.59 -16.25
C LEU A 6 6.05 -3.20 -15.62
N THR A 7 6.47 -3.14 -14.36
CA THR A 7 6.67 -1.89 -13.61
C THR A 7 7.82 -2.03 -12.63
N ASN A 8 8.24 -0.92 -12.02
CA ASN A 8 9.15 -0.94 -10.88
C ASN A 8 8.36 -0.98 -9.56
N LEU A 9 9.03 -1.40 -8.49
CA LEU A 9 8.38 -1.57 -7.18
C LEU A 9 7.84 -0.26 -6.61
N HIS A 10 8.51 0.87 -6.86
CA HIS A 10 8.04 2.17 -6.39
C HIS A 10 6.71 2.56 -7.04
N SER A 11 6.63 2.48 -8.37
CA SER A 11 5.39 2.77 -9.11
C SER A 11 4.24 1.82 -8.76
N LEU A 12 4.53 0.56 -8.42
CA LEU A 12 3.51 -0.37 -7.91
C LEU A 12 2.91 0.13 -6.58
N TRP A 13 3.72 0.68 -5.68
CA TRP A 13 3.26 1.20 -4.39
C TRP A 13 2.62 2.60 -4.51
N ASP A 14 3.11 3.44 -5.40
CA ASP A 14 2.56 4.79 -5.60
C ASP A 14 1.14 4.78 -6.17
N SER A 15 0.84 3.82 -7.07
CA SER A 15 -0.44 3.79 -7.79
C SER A 15 -0.94 2.39 -8.13
N GLY A 16 -0.06 1.45 -8.48
CA GLY A 16 -0.49 0.14 -9.00
C GLY A 16 -1.38 -0.67 -8.04
N LEU A 17 -1.07 -0.72 -6.75
CA LEU A 17 -1.91 -1.40 -5.76
C LEU A 17 -3.28 -0.71 -5.59
N ILE A 18 -3.31 0.61 -5.68
CA ILE A 18 -4.54 1.42 -5.58
C ILE A 18 -5.42 1.18 -6.81
N ASP A 19 -4.84 1.16 -8.00
CA ASP A 19 -5.56 0.89 -9.26
C ASP A 19 -6.15 -0.53 -9.26
N ILE A 20 -5.41 -1.52 -8.76
CA ILE A 20 -5.91 -2.88 -8.57
C ILE A 20 -7.10 -2.87 -7.59
N ARG A 21 -6.97 -2.20 -6.44
CA ARG A 21 -8.03 -2.11 -5.43
C ARG A 21 -9.29 -1.44 -5.98
N LEU A 22 -9.14 -0.32 -6.68
CA LEU A 22 -10.23 0.42 -7.32
C LEU A 22 -10.97 -0.44 -8.34
N SER A 23 -10.23 -1.08 -9.25
CA SER A 23 -10.81 -1.90 -10.31
C SER A 23 -11.50 -3.16 -9.78
N ARG A 24 -10.90 -3.81 -8.77
CA ARG A 24 -11.38 -5.08 -8.21
C ARG A 24 -12.57 -4.90 -7.27
N ASP A 25 -12.49 -3.95 -6.33
CA ASP A 25 -13.42 -3.91 -5.18
C ASP A 25 -14.35 -2.69 -5.18
N PHE A 26 -14.02 -1.66 -5.97
CA PHE A 26 -14.80 -0.41 -6.01
C PHE A 26 -15.41 -0.10 -7.38
N ASN A 27 -15.34 -1.02 -8.35
CA ASN A 27 -15.84 -0.81 -9.72
C ASN A 27 -15.29 0.49 -10.35
N ALA A 28 -14.00 0.76 -10.14
CA ALA A 28 -13.33 2.00 -10.54
C ALA A 28 -13.96 3.30 -9.97
N ASN A 29 -14.77 3.21 -8.92
CA ASN A 29 -15.39 4.37 -8.28
C ASN A 29 -14.48 4.97 -7.19
N ILE A 30 -13.75 6.01 -7.56
CA ILE A 30 -12.83 6.72 -6.66
C ILE A 30 -13.53 7.38 -5.46
N VAL A 31 -14.78 7.82 -5.62
CA VAL A 31 -15.54 8.46 -4.52
C VAL A 31 -15.82 7.45 -3.42
N LYS A 32 -16.26 6.23 -3.78
CA LYS A 32 -16.48 5.15 -2.80
C LYS A 32 -15.18 4.71 -2.13
N TYR A 33 -14.08 4.68 -2.89
CA TYR A 33 -12.78 4.34 -2.31
C TYR A 33 -12.32 5.42 -1.33
N TYR A 34 -12.49 6.69 -1.67
CA TYR A 34 -12.23 7.81 -0.76
C TYR A 34 -13.08 7.70 0.52
N GLU A 35 -14.39 7.46 0.42
CA GLU A 35 -15.28 7.28 1.59
C GLU A 35 -14.81 6.13 2.50
N TYR A 36 -14.33 5.04 1.90
CA TYR A 36 -13.73 3.93 2.62
C TYR A 36 -12.44 4.33 3.37
N ILE A 37 -11.50 5.00 2.69
CA ILE A 37 -10.27 5.52 3.31
C ILE A 37 -10.58 6.52 4.42
N HIS A 38 -11.55 7.42 4.19
CA HIS A 38 -12.00 8.39 5.17
C HIS A 38 -12.59 7.69 6.41
N THR A 39 -13.30 6.58 6.22
CA THR A 39 -13.78 5.75 7.34
C THR A 39 -12.61 5.16 8.13
N ILE A 40 -11.56 4.65 7.48
CA ILE A 40 -10.35 4.16 8.17
C ILE A 40 -9.71 5.29 8.99
N MET A 41 -9.56 6.47 8.38
CA MET A 41 -8.96 7.64 9.02
C MET A 41 -9.67 8.01 10.33
N LEU A 42 -11.01 7.98 10.35
CA LEU A 42 -11.83 8.28 11.53
C LEU A 42 -11.71 7.23 12.66
N HIS A 43 -11.38 5.98 12.34
CA HIS A 43 -11.30 4.89 13.32
C HIS A 43 -9.88 4.53 13.77
N GLN A 44 -8.87 5.06 13.08
CA GLN A 44 -7.47 4.91 13.49
C GLN A 44 -7.25 5.62 14.84
N THR A 45 -6.50 5.01 15.75
CA THR A 45 -6.16 5.62 17.03
C THR A 45 -5.40 6.93 16.81
N HIS A 46 -5.85 8.00 17.48
CA HIS A 46 -5.09 9.24 17.57
C HIS A 46 -3.89 8.97 18.47
N THR A 47 -2.68 9.01 17.91
CA THR A 47 -1.47 9.03 18.73
C THR A 47 -0.96 10.45 18.74
N ASP A 48 -0.82 11.03 19.93
CA ASP A 48 -0.26 12.36 20.10
C ASP A 48 1.07 12.50 19.34
N GLY A 49 1.26 13.63 18.65
CA GLY A 49 2.46 13.92 17.85
C GLY A 49 2.29 13.79 16.33
N ASN A 50 1.12 14.10 15.77
CA ASN A 50 0.90 14.18 14.32
C ASN A 50 1.91 15.10 13.60
N ASP A 51 2.48 16.09 14.29
CA ASP A 51 3.47 17.02 13.72
C ASP A 51 4.92 16.51 13.82
N ASN A 52 5.15 15.32 14.38
CA ASN A 52 6.50 14.77 14.50
C ASN A 52 6.92 14.06 13.21
N PHE A 53 7.51 14.82 12.29
CA PHE A 53 8.06 14.31 11.03
C PHE A 53 8.97 13.08 11.22
N ASN A 54 9.81 13.05 12.26
CA ASN A 54 10.69 11.90 12.51
C ASN A 54 9.90 10.62 12.82
N LYS A 55 8.76 10.74 13.51
CA LYS A 55 7.86 9.61 13.76
C LYS A 55 7.27 9.09 12.45
N TRP A 56 6.80 9.97 11.56
CA TRP A 56 6.28 9.58 10.24
C TRP A 56 7.31 8.87 9.39
N VAL A 57 8.55 9.38 9.36
CA VAL A 57 9.67 8.75 8.64
C VAL A 57 9.98 7.37 9.20
N ASN A 58 10.05 7.23 10.53
CA ASN A 58 10.34 5.95 11.18
C ASN A 58 9.25 4.90 10.90
N GLU A 59 7.98 5.30 10.92
CA GLU A 59 6.86 4.40 10.57
C GLU A 59 6.89 4.01 9.09
N SER A 60 7.17 4.96 8.19
CA SER A 60 7.37 4.67 6.76
C SER A 60 8.49 3.66 6.57
N LEU A 61 9.65 3.89 7.21
CA LEU A 61 10.80 3.01 7.09
C LEU A 61 10.49 1.61 7.63
N ALA A 62 9.81 1.52 8.77
CA ALA A 62 9.39 0.24 9.33
C ALA A 62 8.44 -0.51 8.39
N ALA A 63 7.43 0.17 7.83
CA ALA A 63 6.50 -0.43 6.88
C ALA A 63 7.22 -0.92 5.62
N VAL A 64 8.12 -0.11 5.06
CA VAL A 64 8.92 -0.49 3.90
C VAL A 64 9.75 -1.74 4.16
N CYS A 65 10.48 -1.76 5.28
CA CYS A 65 11.36 -2.87 5.67
C CYS A 65 10.62 -4.16 6.00
N GLN A 66 9.32 -4.11 6.32
CA GLN A 66 8.52 -5.28 6.68
C GLN A 66 7.69 -5.84 5.52
N HIS A 67 7.39 -5.02 4.51
CA HIS A 67 6.33 -5.34 3.54
C HIS A 67 6.71 -5.16 2.08
N VAL A 68 7.48 -4.12 1.74
CA VAL A 68 7.72 -3.72 0.35
C VAL A 68 8.65 -4.72 -0.34
N TYR A 69 9.78 -5.04 0.29
CA TYR A 69 10.89 -5.76 -0.34
C TYR A 69 10.82 -7.29 -0.18
N PHE A 70 9.62 -7.86 -0.07
CA PHE A 70 9.40 -9.31 0.04
C PHE A 70 8.54 -9.85 -1.11
N ASP A 71 8.94 -10.94 -1.74
CA ASP A 71 8.21 -11.56 -2.84
C ASP A 71 6.92 -12.30 -2.40
N GLU A 72 6.24 -12.96 -3.34
CA GLU A 72 5.06 -13.81 -3.09
C GLU A 72 5.31 -14.89 -2.02
N GLY A 73 6.53 -15.44 -1.96
CA GLY A 73 6.96 -16.44 -0.98
C GLY A 73 7.41 -15.86 0.35
N ASN A 74 7.28 -14.54 0.54
CA ASN A 74 7.77 -13.81 1.71
C ASN A 74 9.29 -13.89 1.87
N ALA A 75 10.03 -14.07 0.76
CA ALA A 75 11.48 -14.00 0.74
C ALA A 75 11.95 -12.60 0.32
N PRO A 76 13.09 -12.10 0.84
CA PRO A 76 13.64 -10.82 0.41
C PRO A 76 13.91 -10.79 -1.10
N MET A 77 13.46 -9.74 -1.77
CA MET A 77 13.67 -9.57 -3.20
C MET A 77 15.14 -9.25 -3.52
N ASN A 78 15.63 -9.77 -4.65
CA ASN A 78 16.95 -9.44 -5.18
C ASN A 78 16.82 -8.38 -6.29
N ALA A 79 17.39 -7.19 -6.09
CA ALA A 79 17.30 -6.08 -7.04
C ALA A 79 17.84 -6.39 -8.46
N SER A 80 18.59 -7.47 -8.63
CA SER A 80 19.12 -7.92 -9.93
C SER A 80 18.18 -8.85 -10.70
N MET A 81 16.99 -9.14 -10.16
CA MET A 81 16.04 -10.10 -10.73
C MET A 81 14.67 -9.47 -10.93
N ASN A 82 13.97 -9.93 -11.97
CA ASN A 82 12.56 -9.61 -12.16
C ASN A 82 11.70 -10.54 -11.29
N PHE A 83 10.68 -9.97 -10.65
CA PHE A 83 9.71 -10.71 -9.84
C PHE A 83 8.32 -10.58 -10.46
N THR A 84 7.53 -11.65 -10.35
CA THR A 84 6.09 -11.59 -10.63
C THR A 84 5.37 -11.48 -9.29
N LEU A 85 4.76 -10.32 -9.05
CA LEU A 85 3.96 -10.05 -7.85
C LEU A 85 2.49 -10.22 -8.23
N GLY A 86 1.80 -11.09 -7.50
CA GLY A 86 0.44 -11.52 -7.74
C GLY A 86 -0.45 -11.25 -6.53
N ASN A 87 -1.44 -12.13 -6.35
CA ASN A 87 -2.47 -11.91 -5.34
C ASN A 87 -1.93 -11.99 -3.91
N ILE A 88 -0.92 -12.83 -3.62
CA ILE A 88 -0.41 -12.95 -2.24
C ILE A 88 0.26 -11.63 -1.83
N TYR A 89 1.07 -11.06 -2.72
CA TYR A 89 1.68 -9.75 -2.51
C TYR A 89 0.62 -8.66 -2.35
N TYR A 90 -0.41 -8.65 -3.21
CA TYR A 90 -1.50 -7.68 -3.13
C TYR A 90 -2.25 -7.76 -1.79
N GLU A 91 -2.77 -8.94 -1.40
CA GLU A 91 -3.57 -9.11 -0.19
C GLU A 91 -2.76 -8.76 1.07
N ARG A 92 -1.46 -9.09 1.09
CA ARG A 92 -0.57 -8.77 2.20
C ARG A 92 -0.36 -7.26 2.36
N ASN A 93 -0.34 -6.51 1.27
CA ASN A 93 0.14 -5.13 1.26
C ASN A 93 -0.95 -4.07 1.12
N ILE A 94 -2.10 -4.38 0.52
CA ILE A 94 -3.12 -3.36 0.24
C ILE A 94 -3.64 -2.67 1.51
N GLY A 95 -3.86 -3.43 2.59
CA GLY A 95 -4.30 -2.85 3.86
C GLY A 95 -3.31 -1.84 4.45
N ILE A 96 -2.01 -1.99 4.18
CA ILE A 96 -0.98 -1.07 4.66
C ILE A 96 -1.02 0.23 3.84
N VAL A 97 -1.16 0.11 2.53
CA VAL A 97 -1.34 1.28 1.64
C VAL A 97 -2.55 2.10 2.11
N GLU A 98 -3.68 1.44 2.36
CA GLU A 98 -4.91 2.09 2.84
C GLU A 98 -4.73 2.75 4.21
N GLN A 99 -4.01 2.12 5.14
CA GLN A 99 -3.66 2.71 6.45
C GLN A 99 -2.77 3.95 6.31
N ARG A 100 -1.77 3.93 5.41
CA ARG A 100 -0.88 5.08 5.19
C ARG A 100 -1.59 6.23 4.46
N LEU A 101 -2.49 5.94 3.52
CA LEU A 101 -3.36 6.95 2.90
C LEU A 101 -4.26 7.62 3.94
N ALA A 102 -4.91 6.82 4.78
CA ALA A 102 -5.74 7.33 5.87
C ALA A 102 -4.92 8.19 6.86
N GLN A 103 -3.69 7.80 7.16
CA GLN A 103 -2.80 8.58 8.02
C GLN A 103 -2.37 9.90 7.37
N GLY A 104 -2.09 9.91 6.07
CA GLY A 104 -1.68 11.11 5.32
C GLY A 104 -2.77 12.17 5.16
N GLY A 105 -4.05 11.77 5.22
CA GLY A 105 -5.20 12.68 5.15
C GLY A 105 -5.61 13.30 6.49
N ARG A 106 -4.99 12.90 7.59
CA ARG A 106 -5.17 13.50 8.93
C ARG A 106 -4.49 14.84 9.03
#